data_AF-A0A5D3C920-F1
#
_entry.id   AF-A0A5D3C920-F1
#
_cell.length_a   1.000
_cell.length_b   1.000
_cell.length_c   1.000
_cell.angle_alpha   90.00
_cell.angle_beta   90.00
_cell.angle_gamma   90.00
#
_symmetry.space_group_name_H-M   'P 1'
#
loop_
_entity.id
_entity.type
_entity.pdbx_description
1 polymer ?
#
loop_
_entity_poly.entity_id
_entity_poly.type
_entity_poly.pdbx_seq_one_letter_code
_entity_poly.pdbx_strand_id
1 'polypeptide(L)'
;MNVTQFSLEFIEHEEKESETDLYMPRFGGHQTLEEREISFYATNQKLHCGFIKGPPGYPSTGFDLDEKDVAYMKTCKVAVSSCIFGSSDFLRRPTSKQLFCVAKVVSSSLHGMLLYATDCQYISEYSKKNVCFVMFVDKQTLSKLSSEGNIPDDKGYIGLWKIVVVRNLPYEDMRRTGKVPKFLSHRLFPSARYSIWLDSKMRLQVDPMLIIEYFLWRKKSEYAISNHYDRHCVWEEVQQNKRLNKYNHTAIDEQFAFYQSDGLVKFDPSDISSGLPSYVPEGSFIVRAHTPMSNLFSCLWFNEVDRFTSRDQLSFAYTYLKLRRTNQGTPFNLNMFKKLEPGMVWLYLRIVW
;
A
#
# COMPACT_ATOMS: atom_id res chain seq x y z
N MET A 1 16.76 -10.30 10.41
CA MET A 1 15.52 -10.06 11.17
C MET A 1 15.06 -11.40 11.70
N ASN A 2 14.76 -11.52 13.00
CA ASN A 2 14.05 -12.68 13.52
C ASN A 2 12.65 -12.65 12.88
N VAL A 3 12.38 -13.58 11.98
CA VAL A 3 11.07 -13.70 11.33
C VAL A 3 10.12 -14.20 12.40
N THR A 4 9.10 -13.41 12.70
CA THR A 4 8.01 -13.78 13.60
C THR A 4 7.34 -15.05 13.08
N GLN A 5 7.26 -16.07 13.93
CA GLN A 5 6.97 -17.44 13.49
C GLN A 5 5.47 -17.73 13.59
N PHE A 6 4.69 -17.14 12.68
CA PHE A 6 3.29 -17.54 12.46
C PHE A 6 2.96 -17.55 10.96
N SER A 7 1.94 -18.31 10.58
CA SER A 7 1.44 -18.41 9.21
C SER A 7 0.09 -17.73 9.07
N LEU A 8 -0.09 -17.01 7.97
CA LEU A 8 -1.38 -16.47 7.57
C LEU A 8 -1.94 -17.26 6.40
N GLU A 9 -3.16 -17.72 6.56
CA GLU A 9 -4.02 -18.14 5.47
C GLU A 9 -5.10 -17.08 5.25
N PHE A 10 -5.79 -17.15 4.12
CA PHE A 10 -6.83 -16.20 3.79
C PHE A 10 -8.13 -16.90 3.49
N ILE A 11 -9.23 -16.28 3.89
CA ILE A 11 -10.57 -16.74 3.50
C ILE A 11 -10.74 -16.46 2.01
N GLU A 12 -11.09 -17.52 1.27
CA GLU A 12 -11.35 -17.44 -0.19
C GLU A 12 -12.84 -17.52 -0.50
N HIS A 13 -13.62 -18.16 0.36
CA HIS A 13 -15.05 -18.41 0.19
C HIS A 13 -15.78 -18.29 1.52
N GLU A 14 -16.96 -17.69 1.50
CA GLU A 14 -17.93 -17.72 2.60
C GLU A 14 -19.11 -18.61 2.23
N GLU A 15 -19.59 -19.38 3.19
CA GLU A 15 -20.81 -20.17 3.06
C GLU A 15 -22.03 -19.36 3.54
N LYS A 16 -23.22 -19.78 3.11
CA LYS A 16 -24.47 -19.11 3.50
C LYS A 16 -24.87 -19.58 4.90
N GLU A 17 -24.85 -18.68 5.89
CA GLU A 17 -25.18 -19.03 7.29
C GLU A 17 -26.69 -19.14 7.56
N SER A 18 -27.57 -18.59 6.71
CA SER A 18 -29.02 -18.68 6.88
C SER A 18 -29.80 -18.53 5.56
N GLU A 19 -30.89 -19.28 5.39
CA GLU A 19 -31.80 -19.19 4.24
C GLU A 19 -32.70 -17.94 4.23
N THR A 20 -32.81 -17.20 5.34
CA THR A 20 -33.90 -16.23 5.53
C THR A 20 -33.57 -14.78 5.16
N ASP A 21 -32.31 -14.43 4.88
CA ASP A 21 -31.92 -13.08 4.48
C ASP A 21 -31.35 -13.02 3.05
N LEU A 22 -31.52 -11.87 2.41
CA LEU A 22 -30.86 -11.48 1.16
C LEU A 22 -29.35 -11.37 1.38
N TYR A 23 -28.67 -12.51 1.48
CA TYR A 23 -27.21 -12.58 1.57
C TYR A 23 -26.60 -12.05 0.26
N MET A 24 -25.84 -10.96 0.34
CA MET A 24 -25.11 -10.38 -0.78
C MET A 24 -23.60 -10.47 -0.50
N PRO A 25 -22.85 -11.32 -1.24
CA PRO A 25 -21.40 -11.43 -1.08
C PRO A 25 -20.68 -10.08 -1.16
N ARG A 26 -19.69 -9.89 -0.29
CA ARG A 26 -18.87 -8.66 -0.24
C ARG A 26 -17.41 -8.99 -0.52
N PHE A 27 -16.69 -8.07 -1.16
CA PHE A 27 -15.26 -8.25 -1.45
C PHE A 27 -14.43 -8.57 -0.20
N GLY A 28 -14.70 -7.87 0.90
CA GLY A 28 -14.08 -8.11 2.22
C GLY A 28 -14.74 -9.21 3.05
N GLY A 29 -15.83 -9.83 2.57
CA GLY A 29 -16.65 -10.79 3.31
C GLY A 29 -17.52 -10.15 4.40
N HIS A 30 -18.09 -11.00 5.25
CA HIS A 30 -18.97 -10.67 6.37
C HIS A 30 -18.30 -10.99 7.70
N GLN A 31 -17.12 -10.41 7.92
CA GLN A 31 -16.39 -10.59 9.16
C GLN A 31 -17.18 -10.04 10.37
N THR A 32 -17.44 -10.90 11.36
CA THR A 32 -18.10 -10.55 12.62
C THR A 32 -17.20 -9.69 13.51
N LEU A 33 -17.78 -9.01 14.51
CA LEU A 33 -16.98 -8.22 15.47
C LEU A 33 -16.00 -9.09 16.28
N GLU A 34 -16.40 -10.30 16.64
CA GLU A 34 -15.53 -11.24 17.37
C GLU A 34 -14.35 -11.69 16.51
N GLU A 35 -14.59 -12.09 15.26
CA GLU A 35 -13.52 -12.43 14.32
C GLU A 35 -12.57 -11.25 14.08
N ARG A 36 -13.09 -10.02 14.09
CA ARG A 36 -12.25 -8.82 14.01
C ARG A 36 -11.35 -8.68 15.22
N GLU A 37 -11.86 -8.86 16.43
CA GLU A 37 -11.03 -8.80 17.64
C GLU A 37 -9.95 -9.89 17.63
N ILE A 38 -10.31 -11.12 17.25
CA ILE A 38 -9.37 -12.24 17.14
C ILE A 38 -8.32 -11.97 16.05
N SER A 39 -8.70 -11.31 14.95
CA SER A 39 -7.78 -11.05 13.84
C SER A 39 -6.57 -10.19 14.20
N PHE A 40 -6.61 -9.44 15.30
CA PHE A 40 -5.46 -8.62 15.73
C PHE A 40 -4.35 -9.44 16.40
N TYR A 41 -4.56 -10.70 16.77
CA TYR A 41 -3.52 -11.54 17.37
C TYR A 41 -2.58 -12.10 16.31
N ALA A 42 -1.27 -11.99 16.50
CA ALA A 42 -0.24 -12.49 15.60
C ALA A 42 0.02 -13.99 15.80
N THR A 43 -0.99 -14.79 15.48
CA THR A 43 -0.97 -16.26 15.60
C THR A 43 -1.31 -16.91 14.26
N ASN A 44 -1.10 -18.22 14.17
CA ASN A 44 -1.54 -18.98 13.01
C ASN A 44 -3.06 -18.83 12.85
N GLN A 45 -3.50 -18.23 11.75
CA GLN A 45 -4.91 -17.94 11.55
C GLN A 45 -5.26 -17.85 10.06
N LYS A 46 -6.56 -17.96 9.79
CA LYS A 46 -7.16 -17.70 8.48
C LYS A 46 -7.91 -16.37 8.55
N LEU A 47 -7.57 -15.43 7.69
CA LEU A 47 -7.95 -14.02 7.82
C LEU A 47 -8.84 -13.53 6.67
N HIS A 48 -9.87 -12.74 6.98
CA HIS A 48 -10.56 -11.89 6.01
C HIS A 48 -9.58 -10.84 5.49
N CYS A 49 -9.24 -10.88 4.20
CA CYS A 49 -8.25 -9.97 3.62
C CYS A 49 -8.55 -9.67 2.14
N GLY A 50 -9.81 -9.37 1.85
CA GLY A 50 -10.32 -9.16 0.49
C GLY A 50 -10.34 -10.43 -0.38
N PHE A 51 -10.87 -10.29 -1.59
CA PHE A 51 -11.00 -11.37 -2.59
C PHE A 51 -11.86 -12.56 -2.13
N ILE A 52 -12.79 -12.33 -1.21
CA ILE A 52 -13.68 -13.39 -0.71
C ILE A 52 -14.79 -13.60 -1.71
N LYS A 53 -15.00 -14.84 -2.15
CA LYS A 53 -16.07 -15.22 -3.06
C LYS A 53 -17.30 -15.65 -2.28
N GLY A 54 -18.47 -15.41 -2.87
CA GLY A 54 -19.72 -15.96 -2.35
C GLY A 54 -19.82 -17.48 -2.54
N PRO A 55 -20.90 -18.07 -2.03
CA PRO A 55 -21.26 -19.47 -2.28
C PRO A 55 -21.38 -19.77 -3.79
N PRO A 56 -21.27 -21.05 -4.20
CA PRO A 56 -21.49 -21.43 -5.59
C PRO A 56 -22.80 -20.88 -6.16
N GLY A 57 -22.74 -20.28 -7.36
CA GLY A 57 -23.90 -19.68 -8.03
C GLY A 57 -24.07 -18.18 -7.78
N TYR A 58 -23.35 -17.59 -6.82
CA TYR A 58 -23.32 -16.13 -6.63
C TYR A 58 -22.37 -15.43 -7.62
N PRO A 59 -22.64 -14.16 -7.98
CA PRO A 59 -21.74 -13.37 -8.82
C PRO A 59 -20.39 -13.10 -8.13
N SER A 60 -19.39 -12.68 -8.93
CA SER A 60 -18.11 -12.23 -8.40
C SER A 60 -18.29 -11.07 -7.42
N THR A 61 -17.50 -11.07 -6.34
CA THR A 61 -17.38 -9.95 -5.39
C THR A 61 -16.46 -8.84 -5.90
N GLY A 62 -15.91 -9.00 -7.09
CA GLY A 62 -15.21 -7.97 -7.84
C GLY A 62 -13.69 -8.03 -7.77
N PHE A 63 -13.07 -7.02 -8.39
CA PHE A 63 -11.63 -6.96 -8.69
C PHE A 63 -11.18 -8.12 -9.61
N ASP A 64 -11.96 -8.39 -10.65
CA ASP A 64 -11.70 -9.50 -11.57
C ASP A 64 -10.57 -9.16 -12.53
N LEU A 65 -9.55 -10.01 -12.57
CA LEU A 65 -8.36 -9.85 -13.40
C LEU A 65 -8.32 -10.91 -14.51
N ASP A 66 -7.57 -10.63 -15.58
CA ASP A 66 -7.30 -11.65 -16.61
C ASP A 66 -6.36 -12.73 -16.06
N GLU A 67 -6.59 -14.00 -16.44
CA GLU A 67 -5.79 -15.13 -15.97
C GLU A 67 -4.30 -14.98 -16.31
N LYS A 68 -3.97 -14.38 -17.48
CA LYS A 68 -2.58 -14.14 -17.89
C LYS A 68 -1.92 -13.08 -17.02
N ASP A 69 -2.66 -12.05 -16.62
CA ASP A 69 -2.15 -11.02 -15.71
C ASP A 69 -1.95 -11.60 -14.30
N VAL A 70 -2.88 -12.42 -13.81
CA VAL A 70 -2.74 -13.16 -12.55
C VAL A 70 -1.50 -14.07 -12.59
N ALA A 71 -1.31 -14.82 -13.68
CA ALA A 71 -0.15 -15.67 -13.87
C ALA A 71 1.16 -14.86 -13.89
N TYR A 72 1.19 -13.72 -14.59
CA TYR A 72 2.33 -12.81 -14.59
C TYR A 72 2.65 -12.30 -13.18
N MET A 73 1.66 -11.78 -12.45
CA MET A 73 1.87 -11.23 -11.10
C MET A 73 2.32 -12.29 -10.10
N LYS A 74 1.89 -13.56 -10.25
CA LYS A 74 2.39 -14.69 -9.47
C LYS A 74 3.89 -14.96 -9.67
N THR A 75 4.51 -14.50 -10.75
CA THR A 75 5.97 -14.66 -10.97
C THR A 75 6.82 -13.60 -10.26
N CYS A 76 6.21 -12.46 -9.90
CA CYS A 76 6.93 -11.30 -9.39
C CYS A 76 7.59 -11.58 -8.04
N LYS A 77 8.91 -11.35 -7.95
CA LYS A 77 9.67 -11.45 -6.69
C LYS A 77 9.81 -10.10 -5.99
N VAL A 78 9.79 -9.02 -6.77
CA VAL A 78 9.66 -7.64 -6.32
C VAL A 78 8.61 -6.98 -7.20
N ALA A 79 7.67 -6.25 -6.61
CA ALA A 79 6.60 -5.59 -7.35
C ALA A 79 6.52 -4.10 -6.99
N VAL A 80 6.52 -3.24 -8.00
CA VAL A 80 6.12 -1.83 -7.91
C VAL A 80 4.72 -1.75 -8.48
N SER A 81 3.78 -1.19 -7.73
CA SER A 81 2.39 -1.10 -8.14
C SER A 81 1.78 0.28 -7.93
N SER A 82 0.84 0.63 -8.80
CA SER A 82 0.04 1.85 -8.74
C SER A 82 -1.34 1.56 -9.35
N CYS A 83 -2.29 2.49 -9.21
CA CYS A 83 -3.58 2.37 -9.88
C CYS A 83 -4.15 3.73 -10.31
N ILE A 84 -4.99 3.70 -11.34
CA ILE A 84 -5.85 4.81 -11.74
C ILE A 84 -7.23 4.23 -12.06
N PHE A 85 -8.26 4.62 -11.32
CA PHE A 85 -9.63 4.16 -11.54
C PHE A 85 -10.56 5.34 -11.79
N GLY A 86 -11.54 5.17 -12.69
CA GLY A 86 -12.50 6.22 -13.02
C GLY A 86 -11.87 7.46 -13.68
N SER A 87 -10.71 7.29 -14.35
CA SER A 87 -9.93 8.38 -14.96
C SER A 87 -9.56 9.50 -13.98
N SER A 88 -9.31 9.16 -12.72
CA SER A 88 -9.08 10.13 -11.65
C SER A 88 -7.74 10.88 -11.74
N ASP A 89 -6.81 10.43 -12.59
CA ASP A 89 -5.44 10.94 -12.68
C ASP A 89 -4.81 10.63 -14.05
N PHE A 90 -3.63 11.20 -14.30
CA PHE A 90 -2.82 10.96 -15.48
C PHE A 90 -1.81 9.82 -15.28
N LEU A 91 -1.50 9.08 -16.35
CA LEU A 91 -0.45 8.08 -16.30
C LEU A 91 0.94 8.72 -16.11
N ARG A 92 1.54 8.52 -14.95
CA ARG A 92 2.93 8.92 -14.68
C ARG A 92 3.86 7.72 -14.91
N ARG A 93 4.73 7.79 -15.93
CA ARG A 93 5.69 6.72 -16.25
C ARG A 93 6.90 6.78 -15.30
N PRO A 94 7.43 5.65 -14.79
CA PRO A 94 8.68 5.66 -14.03
C PRO A 94 9.76 6.26 -14.91
N THR A 95 10.66 7.01 -14.30
CA THR A 95 11.61 7.82 -15.06
C THR A 95 12.62 6.95 -15.80
N SER A 96 12.76 7.15 -17.11
CA SER A 96 13.83 6.60 -17.94
C SER A 96 14.89 7.64 -18.35
N LYS A 97 14.75 8.91 -17.92
CA LYS A 97 15.65 10.03 -18.26
C LYS A 97 16.40 10.56 -17.05
N GLN A 98 17.67 10.90 -17.26
CA GLN A 98 18.64 11.44 -16.32
C GLN A 98 18.06 12.63 -15.51
N LEU A 99 18.13 12.56 -14.18
CA LEU A 99 17.75 13.68 -13.31
C LEU A 99 18.88 14.15 -12.40
N PHE A 100 19.65 13.27 -11.77
CA PHE A 100 20.78 13.66 -10.92
C PHE A 100 21.86 12.57 -10.90
N CYS A 101 23.13 12.99 -10.90
CA CYS A 101 24.28 12.12 -10.70
C CYS A 101 24.89 12.43 -9.34
N VAL A 102 24.96 11.43 -8.45
CA VAL A 102 25.65 11.58 -7.17
C VAL A 102 27.11 11.27 -7.43
N ALA A 103 27.99 12.25 -7.23
CA ALA A 103 29.42 12.04 -7.28
C ALA A 103 29.85 11.30 -6.00
N LYS A 104 30.27 10.05 -6.13
CA LYS A 104 30.81 9.24 -5.03
C LYS A 104 32.32 9.21 -5.16
N VAL A 105 33.05 9.58 -4.10
CA VAL A 105 34.51 9.44 -4.06
C VAL A 105 34.85 7.95 -3.93
N VAL A 106 35.52 7.38 -4.94
CA VAL A 106 35.77 5.93 -5.01
C VAL A 106 37.21 5.55 -4.65
N SER A 107 38.14 6.52 -4.64
CA SER A 107 39.47 6.33 -4.06
C SER A 107 40.18 7.67 -3.77
N SER A 108 40.99 7.72 -2.72
CA SER A 108 42.05 8.71 -2.56
C SER A 108 43.38 8.06 -2.95
N SER A 109 43.99 8.47 -4.06
CA SER A 109 45.37 8.10 -4.34
C SER A 109 46.32 9.03 -3.57
N LEU A 110 47.50 8.54 -3.19
CA LEU A 110 48.57 9.33 -2.54
C LEU A 110 49.03 10.56 -3.37
N HIS A 111 48.56 10.70 -4.61
CA HIS A 111 48.92 11.78 -5.54
C HIS A 111 47.75 12.76 -5.81
N GLY A 112 46.70 12.78 -4.98
CA GLY A 112 45.71 13.86 -4.99
C GLY A 112 44.69 13.85 -6.13
N MET A 113 44.54 12.74 -6.86
CA MET A 113 43.47 12.61 -7.87
C MET A 113 42.24 11.94 -7.24
N LEU A 114 41.20 12.74 -6.97
CA LEU A 114 39.87 12.27 -6.56
C LEU A 114 39.16 11.63 -7.77
N LEU A 115 38.97 10.31 -7.75
CA LEU A 115 38.08 9.63 -8.70
C LEU A 115 36.63 9.78 -8.23
N TYR A 116 35.83 10.51 -9.00
CA TYR A 116 34.39 10.60 -8.81
C TYR A 116 33.69 9.55 -9.70
N ALA A 117 32.98 8.61 -9.11
CA ALA A 117 31.97 7.85 -9.85
C ALA A 117 30.67 8.67 -9.87
N THR A 118 30.16 8.91 -11.06
CA THR A 118 28.83 9.48 -11.29
C THR A 118 27.79 8.37 -11.35
N ASP A 119 27.17 8.04 -10.22
CA ASP A 119 25.98 7.19 -10.22
C ASP A 119 24.78 8.08 -10.57
N CYS A 120 24.43 8.12 -11.86
CA CYS A 120 23.20 8.75 -12.32
C CYS A 120 22.03 7.82 -11.99
N GLN A 121 21.03 8.30 -11.25
CA GLN A 121 19.92 7.47 -10.79
C GLN A 121 18.94 7.18 -11.94
N TYR A 122 19.02 5.98 -12.52
CA TYR A 122 18.03 5.40 -13.41
C TYR A 122 17.51 4.09 -12.82
N ILE A 123 16.35 3.62 -13.30
CA ILE A 123 15.93 2.24 -13.05
C ILE A 123 16.92 1.32 -13.77
N SER A 124 17.76 0.61 -13.01
CA SER A 124 18.83 -0.23 -13.55
C SER A 124 18.30 -1.32 -14.48
N GLU A 125 19.14 -1.82 -15.39
CA GLU A 125 18.80 -2.99 -16.23
C GLU A 125 18.47 -4.22 -15.37
N TYR A 126 19.13 -4.34 -14.21
CA TYR A 126 18.78 -5.35 -13.22
C TYR A 126 17.32 -5.20 -12.78
N SER A 127 16.91 -4.01 -12.36
CA SER A 127 15.54 -3.77 -11.89
C SER A 127 14.51 -3.87 -13.02
N LYS A 128 14.83 -3.42 -14.24
CA LYS A 128 13.94 -3.63 -15.41
C LYS A 128 13.66 -5.11 -15.69
N LYS A 129 14.64 -5.99 -15.42
CA LYS A 129 14.50 -7.45 -15.61
C LYS A 129 13.87 -8.17 -14.43
N ASN A 130 14.12 -7.71 -13.20
CA ASN A 130 13.79 -8.47 -11.98
C ASN A 130 12.65 -7.86 -11.14
N VAL A 131 12.21 -6.63 -11.44
CA VAL A 131 11.10 -5.95 -10.77
C VAL A 131 9.91 -5.86 -11.71
N CYS A 132 8.75 -6.34 -11.25
CA CYS A 132 7.50 -6.11 -11.96
C CYS A 132 7.00 -4.70 -11.68
N PHE A 133 6.62 -3.96 -12.73
CA PHE A 133 5.97 -2.66 -12.61
C PHE A 133 4.54 -2.82 -13.10
N VAL A 134 3.55 -2.72 -12.22
CA VAL A 134 2.14 -2.98 -12.53
C VAL A 134 1.27 -1.75 -12.29
N MET A 135 0.49 -1.37 -13.30
CA MET A 135 -0.50 -0.30 -13.22
C MET A 135 -1.89 -0.89 -13.35
N PHE A 136 -2.68 -0.84 -12.28
CA PHE A 136 -4.07 -1.28 -12.29
C PHE A 136 -4.98 -0.17 -12.81
N VAL A 137 -5.80 -0.47 -13.82
CA VAL A 137 -6.76 0.47 -14.39
C VAL A 137 -8.11 -0.19 -14.62
N ASP A 138 -9.18 0.58 -14.65
CA ASP A 138 -10.47 0.10 -15.18
C ASP A 138 -10.57 0.37 -16.69
N LYS A 139 -11.59 -0.22 -17.33
CA LYS A 139 -11.81 -0.08 -18.78
C LYS A 139 -11.93 1.38 -19.22
N GLN A 140 -12.66 2.20 -18.44
CA GLN A 140 -12.83 3.62 -18.74
C GLN A 140 -11.48 4.35 -18.74
N THR A 141 -10.66 4.14 -17.71
CA THR A 141 -9.32 4.74 -17.64
C THR A 141 -8.44 4.28 -18.79
N LEU A 142 -8.46 3.00 -19.15
CA LEU A 142 -7.68 2.50 -20.30
C LEU A 142 -8.08 3.20 -21.62
N SER A 143 -9.38 3.36 -21.87
CA SER A 143 -9.87 4.10 -23.05
C SER A 143 -9.40 5.55 -23.03
N LYS A 144 -9.45 6.22 -21.87
CA LYS A 144 -8.97 7.59 -21.70
C LYS A 144 -7.46 7.69 -21.98
N LEU A 145 -6.66 6.81 -21.39
CA LEU A 145 -5.21 6.77 -21.63
C LEU A 145 -4.88 6.57 -23.11
N SER A 146 -5.59 5.67 -23.79
CA SER A 146 -5.41 5.42 -25.22
C SER A 146 -5.73 6.65 -26.06
N SER A 147 -6.79 7.39 -25.71
CA SER A 147 -7.15 8.66 -26.38
C SER A 147 -6.09 9.77 -26.23
N GLU A 148 -5.28 9.68 -25.18
CA GLU A 148 -4.17 10.60 -24.90
C GLU A 148 -2.82 10.10 -25.45
N GLY A 149 -2.83 9.05 -26.28
CA GLY A 149 -1.63 8.47 -26.90
C GLY A 149 -0.85 7.53 -25.99
N ASN A 150 -1.39 7.14 -24.83
CA ASN A 150 -0.82 6.12 -23.95
C ASN A 150 -1.42 4.74 -24.30
N ILE A 151 -1.03 4.21 -25.44
CA ILE A 151 -1.50 2.91 -25.94
C ILE A 151 -0.53 1.82 -25.46
N PRO A 152 -1.02 0.75 -24.79
CA PRO A 152 -0.20 -0.41 -24.46
C PRO A 152 0.38 -1.07 -25.72
N ASP A 153 1.62 -1.53 -25.65
CA ASP A 153 2.24 -2.33 -26.72
C ASP A 153 1.60 -3.73 -26.83
N ASP A 154 2.06 -4.54 -27.79
CA ASP A 154 1.55 -5.90 -28.02
C ASP A 154 1.68 -6.84 -26.80
N LYS A 155 2.54 -6.48 -25.84
CA LYS A 155 2.75 -7.22 -24.58
C LYS A 155 1.93 -6.61 -23.43
N GLY A 156 1.19 -5.54 -23.67
CA GLY A 156 0.35 -4.83 -22.71
C GLY A 156 1.11 -3.84 -21.82
N TYR A 157 2.25 -3.30 -22.28
CA TYR A 157 3.06 -2.35 -21.51
C TYR A 157 2.92 -0.92 -22.02
N ILE A 158 2.94 0.04 -21.09
CA ILE A 158 3.16 1.46 -21.39
C ILE A 158 4.46 1.90 -20.68
N GLY A 159 5.55 1.95 -21.43
CA GLY A 159 6.89 2.11 -20.85
C GLY A 159 7.22 0.89 -19.98
N LEU A 160 7.53 1.10 -18.69
CA LEU A 160 7.77 0.00 -17.76
C LEU A 160 6.47 -0.60 -17.20
N TRP A 161 5.37 0.13 -17.21
CA TRP A 161 4.12 -0.33 -16.59
C TRP A 161 3.46 -1.42 -17.42
N LYS A 162 3.36 -2.64 -16.88
CA LYS A 162 2.38 -3.64 -17.32
C LYS A 162 0.99 -3.15 -16.93
N ILE A 163 0.14 -2.90 -17.92
CA ILE A 163 -1.23 -2.44 -17.69
C ILE A 163 -2.10 -3.65 -17.38
N VAL A 164 -2.74 -3.64 -16.22
CA VAL A 164 -3.65 -4.69 -15.76
C VAL A 164 -5.04 -4.09 -15.65
N VAL A 165 -5.97 -4.60 -16.45
CA VAL A 165 -7.35 -4.10 -16.48
C VAL A 165 -8.19 -4.84 -15.45
N VAL A 166 -8.70 -4.10 -14.48
CA VAL A 166 -9.62 -4.61 -13.46
C VAL A 166 -11.05 -4.52 -13.98
N ARG A 167 -11.76 -5.65 -13.95
CA ARG A 167 -13.18 -5.77 -14.27
C ARG A 167 -13.98 -5.91 -12.98
N ASN A 168 -15.28 -5.60 -13.05
CA ASN A 168 -16.21 -5.73 -11.93
C ASN A 168 -15.64 -5.11 -10.65
N LEU A 169 -15.53 -3.77 -10.61
CA LEU A 169 -14.89 -3.11 -9.47
C LEU A 169 -15.66 -3.42 -8.17
N PRO A 170 -14.96 -3.74 -7.06
CA PRO A 170 -15.59 -4.21 -5.83
C PRO A 170 -16.37 -3.12 -5.08
N TYR A 171 -16.16 -1.85 -5.43
CA TYR A 171 -16.80 -0.70 -4.80
C TYR A 171 -17.17 0.36 -5.82
N GLU A 172 -18.26 1.06 -5.55
CA GLU A 172 -18.66 2.28 -6.29
C GLU A 172 -17.68 3.44 -6.02
N ASP A 173 -17.16 3.56 -4.80
CA ASP A 173 -16.11 4.54 -4.46
C ASP A 173 -14.77 4.09 -5.04
N MET A 174 -14.34 4.75 -6.13
CA MET A 174 -13.05 4.50 -6.78
C MET A 174 -11.86 4.67 -5.85
N ARG A 175 -11.97 5.55 -4.82
CA ARG A 175 -10.92 5.71 -3.81
C ARG A 175 -10.79 4.46 -2.95
N ARG A 176 -11.91 3.80 -2.63
CA ARG A 176 -11.93 2.52 -1.90
C ARG A 176 -11.39 1.40 -2.78
N THR A 177 -11.78 1.35 -4.06
CA THR A 177 -11.20 0.41 -5.04
C THR A 177 -9.68 0.54 -5.15
N GLY A 178 -9.16 1.77 -5.16
CA GLY A 178 -7.72 2.03 -5.14
C GLY A 178 -6.98 1.52 -3.88
N LYS A 179 -7.70 1.18 -2.81
CA LYS A 179 -7.11 0.60 -1.59
C LYS A 179 -6.76 -0.87 -1.75
N VAL A 180 -7.38 -1.58 -2.70
CA VAL A 180 -7.09 -2.98 -2.98
C VAL A 180 -5.63 -3.17 -3.39
N PRO A 181 -5.14 -2.57 -4.50
CA PRO A 181 -3.73 -2.72 -4.87
C PRO A 181 -2.77 -2.02 -3.91
N LYS A 182 -3.26 -1.02 -3.16
CA LYS A 182 -2.48 -0.34 -2.12
C LYS A 182 -2.16 -1.23 -0.93
N PHE A 183 -3.14 -1.90 -0.35
CA PHE A 183 -2.95 -2.66 0.90
C PHE A 183 -2.72 -4.14 0.62
N LEU A 184 -3.40 -4.71 -0.37
CA LEU A 184 -3.41 -6.15 -0.62
C LEU A 184 -2.35 -6.59 -1.63
N SER A 185 -1.20 -5.90 -1.71
CA SER A 185 -0.12 -6.28 -2.63
C SER A 185 0.42 -7.69 -2.35
N HIS A 186 0.38 -8.16 -1.11
CA HIS A 186 0.77 -9.54 -0.78
C HIS A 186 -0.23 -10.59 -1.28
N ARG A 187 -1.52 -10.22 -1.44
CA ARG A 187 -2.52 -11.07 -2.11
C ARG A 187 -2.36 -11.05 -3.63
N LEU A 188 -2.06 -9.88 -4.21
CA LEU A 188 -1.90 -9.69 -5.66
C LEU A 188 -0.60 -10.29 -6.20
N PHE A 189 0.48 -10.25 -5.43
CA PHE A 189 1.81 -10.73 -5.79
C PHE A 189 2.28 -11.81 -4.79
N PRO A 190 1.67 -13.01 -4.78
CA PRO A 190 1.89 -14.00 -3.71
C PRO A 190 3.32 -14.56 -3.65
N SER A 191 4.10 -14.43 -4.73
CA SER A 191 5.52 -14.82 -4.78
C SER A 191 6.49 -13.69 -4.40
N ALA A 192 5.98 -12.47 -4.20
CA ALA A 192 6.82 -11.33 -3.95
C ALA A 192 7.39 -11.39 -2.53
N ARG A 193 8.66 -11.02 -2.39
CA ARG A 193 9.29 -10.79 -1.09
C ARG A 193 9.19 -9.34 -0.67
N TYR A 194 9.12 -8.45 -1.65
CA TYR A 194 9.04 -7.01 -1.45
C TYR A 194 8.02 -6.37 -2.39
N SER A 195 7.34 -5.34 -1.91
CA SER A 195 6.48 -4.51 -2.76
C SER A 195 6.64 -3.02 -2.46
N ILE A 196 6.45 -2.21 -3.49
CA ILE A 196 6.40 -0.76 -3.41
C ILE A 196 5.04 -0.32 -3.97
N TRP A 197 4.28 0.40 -3.17
CA TRP A 197 3.08 1.10 -3.61
C TRP A 197 3.40 2.55 -3.94
N LEU A 198 2.87 3.04 -5.05
CA LEU A 198 2.94 4.42 -5.49
C LEU A 198 1.55 4.93 -5.87
N ASP A 199 1.11 6.01 -5.24
CA ASP A 199 -0.06 6.76 -5.69
C ASP A 199 0.19 7.32 -7.10
N SER A 200 -0.84 7.36 -7.95
CA SER A 200 -0.74 7.78 -9.36
C SER A 200 -0.19 9.19 -9.54
N LYS A 201 -0.37 10.06 -8.54
CA LYS A 201 0.19 11.41 -8.50
C LYS A 201 1.72 11.43 -8.39
N MET A 202 2.34 10.28 -8.09
CA MET A 202 3.77 10.12 -7.85
C MET A 202 4.49 9.56 -9.07
N ARG A 203 5.71 10.05 -9.29
CA ARG A 203 6.64 9.48 -10.26
C ARG A 203 7.81 8.83 -9.55
N LEU A 204 8.05 7.55 -9.83
CA LEU A 204 9.25 6.85 -9.38
C LEU A 204 10.48 7.37 -10.12
N GLN A 205 11.47 7.86 -9.37
CA GLN A 205 12.72 8.41 -9.93
C GLN A 205 13.95 7.58 -9.58
N VAL A 206 13.85 6.69 -8.59
CA VAL A 206 14.99 5.89 -8.12
C VAL A 206 14.70 4.41 -8.25
N ASP A 207 15.77 3.66 -8.47
CA ASP A 207 15.76 2.21 -8.56
C ASP A 207 15.04 1.56 -7.34
N PRO A 208 14.03 0.70 -7.57
CA PRO A 208 13.30 -0.02 -6.54
C PRO A 208 14.19 -0.75 -5.52
N MET A 209 15.32 -1.31 -5.96
CA MET A 209 16.20 -2.05 -5.07
C MET A 209 16.90 -1.12 -4.08
N LEU A 210 17.29 0.09 -4.50
CA LEU A 210 17.84 1.11 -3.61
C LEU A 210 16.79 1.63 -2.62
N ILE A 211 15.53 1.74 -3.06
CA ILE A 211 14.41 2.10 -2.18
C ILE A 211 14.22 1.04 -1.09
N ILE A 212 14.18 -0.23 -1.46
CA ILE A 212 14.04 -1.34 -0.52
C ILE A 212 15.23 -1.37 0.47
N GLU A 213 16.45 -1.24 -0.05
CA GLU A 213 17.66 -1.23 0.77
C GLU A 213 17.63 -0.09 1.80
N TYR A 214 17.31 1.13 1.36
CA TYR A 214 17.30 2.30 2.22
C TYR A 214 16.18 2.26 3.28
N PHE A 215 14.94 2.00 2.86
CA PHE A 215 13.77 2.13 3.74
C PHE A 215 13.51 0.91 4.60
N LEU A 216 13.97 -0.28 4.20
CA LEU A 216 13.78 -1.53 4.93
C LEU A 216 15.08 -2.08 5.49
N TRP A 217 16.08 -2.36 4.65
CA TRP A 217 17.27 -3.11 5.10
C TRP A 217 18.13 -2.30 6.07
N ARG A 218 18.47 -1.05 5.76
CA ARG A 218 19.25 -0.18 6.67
C ARG A 218 18.50 0.11 7.97
N LYS A 219 17.18 0.22 7.89
CA LYS A 219 16.31 0.55 9.02
C LYS A 219 15.88 -0.68 9.82
N LYS A 220 16.25 -1.89 9.35
CA LYS A 220 15.85 -3.18 9.92
C LYS A 220 14.32 -3.28 10.11
N SER A 221 13.57 -2.68 9.19
CA SER A 221 12.11 -2.64 9.20
C SER A 221 11.53 -3.54 8.10
N GLU A 222 10.29 -3.96 8.30
CA GLU A 222 9.52 -4.75 7.35
C GLU A 222 8.44 -3.93 6.62
N TYR A 223 8.15 -2.73 7.13
CA TYR A 223 7.18 -1.80 6.57
C TYR A 223 7.76 -0.39 6.63
N ALA A 224 7.58 0.38 5.58
CA ALA A 224 7.93 1.80 5.58
C ALA A 224 6.85 2.64 4.91
N ILE A 225 6.54 3.79 5.52
CA ILE A 225 5.51 4.72 5.03
C ILE A 225 5.91 6.15 5.39
N SER A 226 5.59 7.11 4.52
CA SER A 226 5.79 8.52 4.85
C SER A 226 4.81 9.00 5.91
N ASN A 227 5.24 9.88 6.81
CA ASN A 227 4.33 10.64 7.65
C ASN A 227 3.68 11.78 6.85
N HIS A 228 2.53 12.25 7.34
CA HIS A 228 1.93 13.46 6.81
C HIS A 228 2.78 14.68 7.21
N TYR A 229 2.87 15.65 6.30
CA TYR A 229 3.86 16.75 6.37
C TYR A 229 3.51 17.87 7.36
N ASP A 230 2.26 17.89 7.84
CA ASP A 230 1.70 18.98 8.64
C ASP A 230 0.90 18.43 9.83
N ARG A 231 -0.14 17.64 9.56
CA ARG A 231 -0.94 16.98 10.61
C ARG A 231 -0.27 15.74 11.19
N HIS A 232 -0.37 15.60 12.51
CA HIS A 232 0.25 14.49 13.25
C HIS A 232 -0.75 13.71 14.12
N CYS A 233 -1.91 14.29 14.43
CA CYS A 233 -2.90 13.68 15.28
C CYS A 233 -4.18 13.30 14.52
N VAL A 234 -4.78 12.14 14.85
CA VAL A 234 -6.04 11.69 14.23
C VAL A 234 -7.18 12.69 14.50
N TRP A 235 -7.18 13.36 15.66
CA TRP A 235 -8.16 14.40 16.00
C TRP A 235 -8.16 15.54 14.98
N GLU A 236 -6.97 16.01 14.59
CA GLU A 236 -6.80 17.07 13.59
C GLU A 236 -7.24 16.59 12.21
N GLU A 237 -6.86 15.35 11.86
CA GLU A 237 -7.23 14.74 10.59
C GLU A 237 -8.76 14.57 10.47
N VAL A 238 -9.47 14.15 11.53
CA VAL A 238 -10.94 14.07 11.57
C VAL A 238 -11.57 15.43 11.24
N GLN A 239 -11.15 16.48 11.95
CA GLN A 239 -11.68 17.82 11.72
C GLN A 239 -11.37 18.32 10.31
N GLN A 240 -10.17 18.03 9.80
CA GLN A 240 -9.78 18.43 8.45
C GLN A 240 -10.61 17.70 7.37
N ASN A 241 -10.92 16.41 7.56
CA ASN A 241 -11.77 15.66 6.64
C ASN A 241 -13.20 16.22 6.58
N LYS A 242 -13.77 16.58 7.74
CA LYS A 242 -15.09 17.22 7.84
C LYS A 242 -15.07 18.61 7.20
N ARG A 243 -14.10 19.46 7.55
CA ARG A 243 -13.95 20.82 7.00
C ARG A 243 -13.82 20.83 5.48
N LEU A 244 -13.11 19.88 4.91
CA LEU A 244 -12.92 19.76 3.46
C LEU A 244 -13.99 18.90 2.76
N ASN A 245 -15.04 18.47 3.48
CA ASN A 245 -16.12 17.60 2.99
C ASN A 245 -15.59 16.38 2.22
N LYS A 246 -14.55 15.72 2.76
CA LYS A 246 -13.88 14.59 2.09
C LYS A 246 -14.65 13.27 2.21
N TYR A 247 -15.55 13.17 3.17
CA TYR A 247 -16.43 12.02 3.38
C TYR A 247 -17.66 12.44 4.19
N ASN A 248 -18.65 11.57 4.29
CA ASN A 248 -19.81 11.78 5.15
C ASN A 248 -19.38 12.01 6.61
N HIS A 249 -19.89 13.08 7.23
CA HIS A 249 -19.48 13.51 8.57
C HIS A 249 -19.91 12.52 9.66
N THR A 250 -21.13 12.00 9.57
CA THR A 250 -21.65 11.00 10.52
C THR A 250 -20.81 9.72 10.49
N ALA A 251 -20.47 9.22 9.31
CA ALA A 251 -19.60 8.05 9.17
C ALA A 251 -18.18 8.27 9.73
N ILE A 252 -17.64 9.49 9.59
CA ILE A 252 -16.36 9.86 10.24
C ILE A 252 -16.52 9.85 11.77
N ASP A 253 -17.59 10.43 12.29
CA ASP A 253 -17.83 10.52 13.73
C ASP A 253 -18.02 9.12 14.35
N GLU A 254 -18.76 8.23 13.69
CA GLU A 254 -18.94 6.83 14.11
C GLU A 254 -17.62 6.05 14.14
N GLN A 255 -16.83 6.14 13.05
CA GLN A 255 -15.51 5.51 12.98
C GLN A 255 -14.60 5.99 14.12
N PHE A 256 -14.59 7.31 14.33
CA PHE A 256 -13.71 7.91 15.32
C PHE A 256 -14.15 7.60 16.76
N ALA A 257 -15.45 7.65 17.05
CA ALA A 257 -16.00 7.26 18.34
C ALA A 257 -15.67 5.80 18.67
N PHE A 258 -15.80 4.90 17.69
CA PHE A 258 -15.40 3.49 17.84
C PHE A 258 -13.91 3.39 18.21
N TYR A 259 -13.01 4.04 17.46
CA TYR A 259 -11.58 4.02 17.75
C TYR A 259 -11.24 4.57 19.13
N GLN A 260 -11.88 5.66 19.55
CA GLN A 260 -11.69 6.22 20.89
C GLN A 260 -12.13 5.25 21.98
N SER A 261 -13.30 4.62 21.81
CA SER A 261 -13.83 3.63 22.76
C SER A 261 -12.94 2.39 22.87
N ASP A 262 -12.27 2.03 21.78
CA ASP A 262 -11.34 0.90 21.70
C ASP A 262 -9.86 1.35 21.85
N GLY A 263 -9.62 2.40 22.64
CA GLY A 263 -8.29 2.74 23.14
C GLY A 263 -7.38 3.52 22.18
N LEU A 264 -7.89 4.16 21.13
CA LEU A 264 -7.14 5.18 20.41
C LEU A 264 -6.94 6.41 21.32
N VAL A 265 -5.68 6.76 21.57
CA VAL A 265 -5.31 7.93 22.36
C VAL A 265 -4.85 9.08 21.48
N LYS A 266 -4.86 10.30 22.02
CA LYS A 266 -4.34 11.48 21.33
C LYS A 266 -2.84 11.35 21.12
N PHE A 267 -2.34 11.80 19.97
CA PHE A 267 -0.90 11.81 19.70
C PHE A 267 -0.19 12.74 20.67
N ASP A 268 0.86 12.22 21.32
CA ASP A 268 1.77 12.97 22.17
C ASP A 268 3.19 12.87 21.59
N PRO A 269 3.81 13.97 21.11
CA PRO A 269 5.16 13.95 20.55
C PRO A 269 6.24 13.60 21.59
N SER A 270 5.95 13.73 22.89
CA SER A 270 6.85 13.32 23.97
C SER A 270 6.76 11.82 24.28
N ASP A 271 5.70 11.14 23.85
CA ASP A 271 5.52 9.71 24.04
C ASP A 271 6.30 8.89 23.01
N ILE A 272 7.54 8.56 23.38
CA ILE A 272 8.38 7.64 22.60
C ILE A 272 7.88 6.19 22.63
N SER A 273 7.01 5.84 23.59
CA SER A 273 6.51 4.47 23.73
C SER A 273 5.56 4.10 22.59
N SER A 274 4.85 5.07 22.01
CA SER A 274 4.01 4.91 20.82
C SER A 274 4.74 4.31 19.62
N GLY A 275 6.07 4.50 19.54
CA GLY A 275 6.93 4.01 18.45
C GLY A 275 6.61 4.60 17.08
N LEU A 276 5.81 5.68 17.03
CA LEU A 276 5.52 6.42 15.81
C LEU A 276 5.83 7.90 16.00
N PRO A 277 6.47 8.55 15.02
CA PRO A 277 6.67 10.01 15.04
C PRO A 277 5.41 10.80 14.67
N SER A 278 4.32 10.13 14.28
CA SER A 278 3.04 10.72 13.86
C SER A 278 1.95 9.63 13.82
N TYR A 279 0.72 9.98 14.18
CA TYR A 279 -0.44 9.10 13.98
C TYR A 279 -1.11 9.27 12.61
N VAL A 280 -0.69 10.27 11.84
CA VAL A 280 -1.21 10.51 10.49
C VAL A 280 -0.14 10.17 9.45
N PRO A 281 -0.33 9.12 8.63
CA PRO A 281 0.57 8.83 7.53
C PRO A 281 0.24 9.70 6.30
N GLU A 282 1.22 9.87 5.41
CA GLU A 282 1.00 10.17 4.00
C GLU A 282 1.09 8.84 3.24
N GLY A 283 -0.04 8.35 2.77
CA GLY A 283 -0.14 7.04 2.15
C GLY A 283 0.19 7.00 0.67
N SER A 284 0.86 8.03 0.13
CA SER A 284 1.20 8.09 -1.31
C SER A 284 2.34 7.15 -1.70
N PHE A 285 3.11 6.66 -0.73
CA PHE A 285 4.25 5.80 -0.94
C PHE A 285 4.44 4.84 0.23
N ILE A 286 4.50 3.55 -0.07
CA ILE A 286 4.66 2.49 0.93
C ILE A 286 5.67 1.47 0.40
N VAL A 287 6.61 1.04 1.23
CA VAL A 287 7.59 -0.02 0.93
C VAL A 287 7.40 -1.15 1.93
N ARG A 288 7.31 -2.40 1.47
CA ARG A 288 7.02 -3.56 2.32
C ARG A 288 7.94 -4.72 2.01
N ALA A 289 8.40 -5.40 3.04
CA ALA A 289 8.72 -6.82 3.01
C ALA A 289 7.43 -7.60 3.28
N HIS A 290 7.18 -8.69 2.56
CA HIS A 290 6.01 -9.56 2.74
C HIS A 290 6.28 -10.60 3.84
N THR A 291 6.47 -10.12 5.07
CA THR A 291 6.54 -10.92 6.29
C THR A 291 5.13 -11.21 6.83
N PRO A 292 4.93 -12.22 7.70
CA PRO A 292 3.64 -12.48 8.32
C PRO A 292 3.06 -11.24 9.02
N MET A 293 3.86 -10.50 9.78
CA MET A 293 3.40 -9.31 10.51
C MET A 293 3.06 -8.12 9.58
N SER A 294 3.87 -7.87 8.55
CA SER A 294 3.56 -6.85 7.53
C SER A 294 2.28 -7.17 6.74
N ASN A 295 2.06 -8.45 6.42
CA ASN A 295 0.85 -8.90 5.73
C ASN A 295 -0.38 -8.81 6.65
N LEU A 296 -0.25 -9.22 7.92
CA LEU A 296 -1.30 -9.08 8.93
C LEU A 296 -1.74 -7.61 9.06
N PHE A 297 -0.77 -6.70 9.29
CA PHE A 297 -1.05 -5.28 9.37
C PHE A 297 -1.74 -4.74 8.11
N SER A 298 -1.29 -5.16 6.93
CA SER A 298 -1.88 -4.73 5.66
C SER A 298 -3.33 -5.18 5.51
N CYS A 299 -3.67 -6.41 5.92
CA CYS A 299 -5.03 -6.93 5.92
C CYS A 299 -5.90 -6.19 6.93
N LEU A 300 -5.44 -6.03 8.17
CA LEU A 300 -6.17 -5.32 9.22
C LEU A 300 -6.47 -3.87 8.80
N TRP A 301 -5.48 -3.18 8.23
CA TRP A 301 -5.67 -1.80 7.78
C TRP A 301 -6.64 -1.70 6.60
N PHE A 302 -6.59 -2.66 5.66
CA PHE A 302 -7.59 -2.78 4.61
C PHE A 302 -9.00 -2.99 5.18
N ASN A 303 -9.15 -3.93 6.11
CA ASN A 303 -10.44 -4.25 6.73
C ASN A 303 -11.04 -3.05 7.46
N GLU A 304 -10.24 -2.21 8.10
CA GLU A 304 -10.70 -0.97 8.72
C GLU A 304 -11.22 0.04 7.70
N VAL A 305 -10.56 0.13 6.54
CA VAL A 305 -11.00 1.00 5.45
C VAL A 305 -12.25 0.46 4.74
N ASP A 306 -12.35 -0.87 4.62
CA ASP A 306 -13.52 -1.55 4.05
C ASP A 306 -14.76 -1.36 4.93
N ARG A 307 -14.60 -1.52 6.26
CA ARG A 307 -15.67 -1.37 7.25
C ARG A 307 -16.16 0.07 7.38
N PHE A 308 -15.25 1.03 7.49
CA PHE A 308 -15.59 2.41 7.81
C PHE A 308 -15.48 3.31 6.57
N THR A 309 -14.48 4.19 6.53
CA THR A 309 -14.33 5.21 5.49
C THR A 309 -13.12 4.93 4.60
N SER A 310 -13.15 5.41 3.36
CA SER A 310 -11.99 5.33 2.43
C SER A 310 -10.82 6.27 2.80
N ARG A 311 -10.90 6.92 3.96
CA ARG A 311 -9.89 7.82 4.53
C ARG A 311 -8.93 7.03 5.43
N ASP A 312 -8.00 6.34 4.78
CA ASP A 312 -6.96 5.52 5.39
C ASP A 312 -6.07 6.22 6.43
N GLN A 313 -5.98 7.55 6.39
CA GLN A 313 -5.29 8.33 7.42
C GLN A 313 -5.97 8.25 8.80
N LEU A 314 -7.29 8.00 8.85
CA LEU A 314 -8.05 7.87 10.09
C LEU A 314 -7.85 6.52 10.76
N SER A 315 -7.67 5.44 9.98
CA SER A 315 -7.56 4.07 10.48
C SER A 315 -6.13 3.61 10.78
N PHE A 316 -5.11 4.28 10.23
CA PHE A 316 -3.72 3.85 10.35
C PHE A 316 -3.23 3.70 11.80
N ALA A 317 -3.30 4.78 12.59
CA ALA A 317 -2.78 4.76 13.95
C ALA A 317 -3.56 3.82 14.86
N TYR A 318 -4.89 3.79 14.74
CA TYR A 318 -5.72 2.82 15.45
C TYR A 318 -5.26 1.38 15.15
N THR A 319 -5.14 1.02 13.88
CA THR A 319 -4.72 -0.32 13.46
C THR A 319 -3.33 -0.67 14.00
N TYR A 320 -2.37 0.26 13.89
CA TYR A 320 -1.00 0.04 14.34
C TYR A 320 -0.91 -0.12 15.86
N LEU A 321 -1.54 0.78 16.62
CA LEU A 321 -1.51 0.75 18.07
C LEU A 321 -2.25 -0.47 18.62
N LYS A 322 -3.38 -0.85 18.01
CA LYS A 322 -4.11 -2.07 18.38
C LYS A 322 -3.30 -3.34 18.08
N LEU A 323 -2.68 -3.44 16.91
CA LEU A 323 -1.79 -4.55 16.59
C LEU A 323 -0.64 -4.64 17.59
N ARG A 324 0.00 -3.51 17.92
CA ARG A 324 1.14 -3.48 18.84
C ARG A 324 0.76 -3.83 20.29
N ARG A 325 -0.34 -3.27 20.82
CA ARG A 325 -0.77 -3.54 22.21
C ARG A 325 -1.22 -4.99 22.40
N THR A 326 -1.79 -5.59 21.35
CA THR A 326 -2.25 -7.00 21.33
C THR A 326 -1.07 -7.99 21.25
N ASN A 327 0.07 -7.58 20.67
CA ASN A 327 1.18 -8.47 20.34
C ASN A 327 2.53 -8.02 20.94
N GLN A 328 2.58 -7.83 22.25
CA GLN A 328 3.79 -7.32 22.93
C GLN A 328 5.03 -8.22 22.74
N GLY A 329 4.84 -9.53 22.53
CA GLY A 329 5.92 -10.50 22.28
C GLY A 329 6.30 -10.68 20.80
N THR A 330 5.60 -10.03 19.87
CA THR A 330 5.79 -10.22 18.43
C THR A 330 5.82 -8.84 17.75
N PRO A 331 6.98 -8.15 17.77
CA PRO A 331 7.06 -6.76 17.36
C PRO A 331 6.85 -6.58 15.85
N PHE A 332 6.13 -5.53 15.48
CA PHE A 332 6.01 -5.05 14.10
C PHE A 332 7.01 -3.91 13.86
N ASN A 333 8.00 -4.14 12.99
CA ASN A 333 9.07 -3.17 12.76
C ASN A 333 8.71 -2.21 11.62
N LEU A 334 8.02 -1.11 11.96
CA LEU A 334 7.61 -0.08 11.02
C LEU A 334 8.57 1.12 11.04
N ASN A 335 8.99 1.56 9.86
CA ASN A 335 9.78 2.77 9.63
C ASN A 335 8.88 3.88 9.07
N MET A 336 8.50 4.84 9.90
CA MET A 336 7.81 6.04 9.44
C MET A 336 8.80 7.19 9.24
N PHE A 337 8.84 7.75 8.03
CA PHE A 337 9.84 8.76 7.65
C PHE A 337 9.21 10.07 7.18
N LYS A 338 9.94 11.18 7.33
CA LYS A 338 9.49 12.49 6.87
C LYS A 338 9.65 12.63 5.37
N LYS A 339 8.63 13.19 4.71
CA LYS A 339 8.69 13.53 3.26
C LYS A 339 9.73 14.61 2.94
N LEU A 340 10.19 15.36 3.94
CA LEU A 340 11.01 16.56 3.79
C LEU A 340 12.42 16.44 4.40
N GLU A 341 12.97 15.22 4.59
CA GLU A 341 14.38 15.13 4.99
C GLU A 341 15.26 15.85 3.95
N PRO A 342 15.99 16.91 4.35
CA PRO A 342 16.80 17.71 3.43
C PRO A 342 17.85 16.81 2.76
N GLY A 343 17.73 16.69 1.43
CA GLY A 343 18.69 15.99 0.59
C GLY A 343 18.14 14.81 -0.22
N MET A 344 17.00 14.19 0.14
CA MET A 344 16.72 12.85 -0.41
C MET A 344 15.28 12.57 -0.87
N VAL A 345 14.19 12.82 -0.15
CA VAL A 345 12.85 12.34 -0.62
C VAL A 345 12.38 13.01 -1.93
N TRP A 346 12.79 14.27 -2.18
CA TRP A 346 12.61 14.94 -3.48
C TRP A 346 13.42 14.30 -4.63
N LEU A 347 14.43 13.48 -4.31
CA LEU A 347 15.23 12.70 -5.26
C LEU A 347 14.53 11.38 -5.66
N TYR A 348 13.69 10.79 -4.80
CA TYR A 348 13.04 9.48 -5.04
C TYR A 348 11.66 9.60 -5.69
N LEU A 349 10.91 10.66 -5.37
CA LEU A 349 9.51 10.85 -5.77
C LEU A 349 9.23 12.32 -6.10
N ARG A 350 8.87 12.60 -7.35
CA ARG A 350 8.35 13.91 -7.75
C ARG A 350 6.83 13.91 -7.68
N ILE A 351 6.25 14.82 -6.91
CA ILE A 351 4.84 15.21 -7.08
C ILE A 351 4.76 15.93 -8.42
N VAL A 352 4.02 15.37 -9.36
CA VAL A 352 3.73 16.04 -10.63
C VAL A 352 2.28 16.48 -10.53
N TRP A 353 2.10 17.77 -10.24
CA TRP A 353 0.79 18.42 -10.29
C TRP A 353 0.18 18.35 -11.69
#